data_AF-A0A7C5DLR3-F1
#
_entry.id   AF-A0A7C5DLR3-F1
#
_cell.length_a   1.000
_cell.length_b   1.000
_cell.length_c   1.000
_cell.angle_alpha   90.00
_cell.angle_beta   90.00
_cell.angle_gamma   90.00
#
_symmetry.space_group_name_H-M   'P 1'
#
loop_
_entity.id
_entity.type
_entity.pdbx_description
1 polymer ?
#
loop_
_entity_poly.entity_id
_entity_poly.type
_entity_poly.pdbx_seq_one_letter_code
_entity_poly.pdbx_strand_id
1 'polypeptide(L)' 'MPCVNVGTDKQPIIICTATIYHYKGYYFELGVCGYCPLRKDNLEPRKSFPSGWAKMINEFVGLTEDRRAKFEI' A
#
# COMPACT_ATOMS: atom_id res chain seq x y z
N MET A 1 -2.37 11.85 11.09
CA MET A 1 -2.88 10.48 10.81
C MET A 1 -2.32 9.55 11.88
N PRO A 2 -3.09 8.58 12.41
CA PRO A 2 -2.71 7.90 13.65
C PRO A 2 -1.71 6.77 13.37
N CYS A 3 -0.46 6.97 13.77
CA CYS A 3 0.53 5.91 13.87
C CYS A 3 0.30 5.18 15.19
N VAL A 4 0.16 3.84 15.15
CA VAL A 4 0.02 3.03 16.37
C VAL A 4 1.38 2.45 16.69
N ASN A 5 1.89 2.75 17.87
CA ASN A 5 3.04 2.03 18.41
C ASN A 5 2.54 0.70 18.97
N VAL A 6 2.92 -0.40 18.32
CA VAL A 6 2.64 -1.76 18.77
C VAL A 6 3.88 -2.45 19.34
N GLY A 7 4.99 -1.72 19.44
CA GLY A 7 6.22 -2.22 20.04
C GLY A 7 6.24 -2.07 21.57
N THR A 8 7.32 -2.55 22.18
CA THR A 8 7.60 -2.31 23.60
C THR A 8 8.42 -1.03 23.76
N ASP A 9 8.49 -0.46 24.96
CA ASP A 9 9.29 0.76 25.23
C ASP A 9 10.78 0.63 24.84
N LYS A 10 11.29 -0.59 24.73
CA LYS A 10 12.67 -0.90 24.33
C LYS A 10 12.84 -1.10 22.82
N GLN A 11 11.75 -1.39 22.10
CA GLN A 11 11.71 -1.58 20.64
C GLN A 11 10.35 -1.14 20.11
N PRO A 12 10.16 0.18 19.89
CA PRO A 12 8.92 0.69 19.32
C PRO A 12 8.79 0.21 17.87
N ILE A 13 7.64 -0.39 17.56
CA ILE A 13 7.25 -0.76 16.20
C ILE A 13 6.10 0.17 15.86
N ILE A 14 6.41 1.17 15.05
CA ILE A 14 5.43 2.15 14.60
C ILE A 14 4.75 1.59 13.37
N ILE A 15 3.48 1.18 13.51
CA ILE A 15 2.63 0.86 12.38
C ILE A 15 1.91 2.14 11.99
N CYS A 16 2.38 2.76 10.92
CA CYS A 16 1.61 3.76 10.21
C CYS A 16 0.52 3.02 9.43
N THR A 17 -0.74 3.48 9.56
CA THR A 17 -1.85 3.00 8.72
C THR A 17 -1.44 2.96 7.26
N ALA A 18 -1.70 1.84 6.58
CA ALA A 18 -1.21 1.60 5.23
C ALA A 18 -1.81 2.62 4.25
N THR A 19 -0.97 3.30 3.48
CA THR A 19 -1.43 4.26 2.47
C THR A 19 -2.05 3.51 1.32
N ILE A 20 -3.31 3.82 0.98
CA ILE A 20 -4.02 3.17 -0.11
C ILE A 20 -3.84 3.98 -1.39
N TYR A 21 -3.56 3.29 -2.48
CA TYR A 21 -3.40 3.85 -3.80
C TYR A 21 -4.37 3.22 -4.79
N HIS A 22 -4.81 4.02 -5.77
CA HIS A 22 -5.51 3.57 -6.96
C HIS A 22 -4.72 3.96 -8.22
N TYR A 23 -4.12 2.96 -8.88
CA TYR A 23 -3.32 3.16 -10.09
C TYR A 23 -3.64 2.12 -11.16
N LYS A 24 -3.93 2.59 -12.39
CA LYS A 24 -4.26 1.74 -13.56
C LYS A 24 -5.34 0.68 -13.29
N GLY A 25 -6.34 1.00 -12.46
CA GLY A 25 -7.44 0.11 -12.10
C GLY A 25 -7.14 -0.88 -10.97
N TYR A 26 -5.94 -0.82 -10.37
CA TYR A 26 -5.57 -1.60 -9.20
C TYR A 26 -5.69 -0.76 -7.95
N TYR A 27 -6.29 -1.33 -6.91
CA TYR A 27 -6.32 -0.79 -5.56
C TYR A 27 -5.26 -1.53 -4.76
N PHE A 28 -4.47 -0.82 -3.98
CA PHE A 28 -3.44 -1.45 -3.16
C PHE A 28 -2.99 -0.59 -2.00
N GLU A 29 -2.54 -1.23 -0.93
CA GLU A 29 -1.95 -0.56 0.20
C GLU A 29 -0.43 -0.73 0.22
N LEU A 30 0.29 0.29 0.68
CA LEU A 30 1.69 0.18 1.08
C LEU A 30 1.75 -0.11 2.58
N GLY A 31 1.96 -1.37 2.92
CA GLY A 31 2.14 -1.83 4.30
C GLY A 31 3.62 -2.01 4.66
N VAL A 32 3.88 -2.46 5.89
CA VAL A 32 5.23 -2.73 6.42
C VAL A 32 6.01 -3.74 5.56
N CYS A 33 5.31 -4.71 4.97
CA CYS A 33 5.91 -5.77 4.15
C CYS A 33 5.90 -5.46 2.65
N GLY A 34 5.50 -4.26 2.23
CA GLY A 34 5.41 -3.84 0.83
C GLY A 34 3.98 -3.65 0.33
N TYR A 35 3.80 -3.78 -0.99
CA TYR A 35 2.53 -3.50 -1.66
C TYR A 35 1.59 -4.70 -1.64
N CYS A 36 0.38 -4.51 -1.10
CA CYS A 36 -0.66 -5.54 -1.04
C CYS A 36 -1.84 -5.16 -1.94
N PRO A 37 -2.24 -6.01 -2.90
CA PRO A 37 -3.39 -5.75 -3.74
C PRO A 37 -4.67 -5.81 -2.91
N LEU A 38 -5.55 -4.84 -3.11
CA LEU A 38 -6.87 -4.76 -2.49
C LEU A 38 -7.98 -5.10 -3.49
N ARG A 39 -9.15 -5.44 -2.96
CA ARG A 39 -10.38 -5.55 -3.75
C ARG A 39 -11.01 -4.16 -3.91
N LYS A 40 -11.63 -3.90 -5.06
CA LYS A 40 -12.20 -2.58 -5.39
C LYS A 40 -13.45 -2.24 -4.57
N ASP A 41 -14.24 -3.27 -4.23
CA ASP A 41 -15.55 -3.18 -3.61
C ASP A 41 -15.47 -2.87 -2.11
N ASN A 42 -14.50 -3.43 -1.41
CA ASN A 42 -14.40 -3.31 0.04
C ASN A 42 -12.99 -2.95 0.56
N LEU A 43 -12.04 -2.71 -0.35
CA LEU A 43 -10.64 -2.41 -0.03
C LEU A 43 -9.98 -3.46 0.88
N GLU A 44 -10.46 -4.70 0.89
CA GLU A 44 -9.83 -5.78 1.63
C GLU A 44 -8.65 -6.38 0.85
N PRO A 45 -7.62 -6.89 1.54
CA PRO A 45 -6.52 -7.61 0.92
C PRO A 45 -7.00 -8.77 0.06
N ARG A 46 -6.47 -8.85 -1.16
CA ARG A 46 -6.67 -10.03 -2.01
C ARG A 46 -5.82 -11.18 -1.49
N LYS A 47 -6.42 -12.37 -1.47
CA LYS A 47 -5.70 -13.64 -1.20
C LYS A 47 -4.74 -14.04 -2.32
N SER A 48 -4.78 -13.37 -3.47
CA SER A 48 -3.94 -13.66 -4.63
C SER A 48 -3.59 -12.40 -5.41
N PHE A 49 -2.42 -12.44 -6.07
CA PHE A 49 -1.97 -11.35 -6.93
C PHE A 49 -2.65 -11.41 -8.29
N PRO A 50 -3.30 -10.32 -8.74
CA PRO A 50 -3.90 -10.29 -10.07
C PRO A 50 -2.83 -10.34 -11.18
N SER A 51 -3.23 -10.80 -12.37
CA SER A 51 -2.34 -10.79 -13.53
C SER A 51 -1.85 -9.37 -13.83
N GLY A 52 -0.56 -9.21 -14.15
CA GLY A 52 0.03 -7.88 -14.39
C GLY A 52 0.35 -7.06 -13.13
N TRP A 53 0.02 -7.56 -11.92
CA TRP A 53 0.31 -6.90 -10.64
C TRP A 53 1.78 -6.46 -10.50
N ALA A 54 2.72 -7.40 -10.67
CA ALA A 54 4.14 -7.11 -10.50
C ALA A 54 4.65 -6.05 -11.47
N LYS A 55 4.16 -6.08 -12.72
CA LYS A 55 4.50 -5.05 -13.72
C LYS A 55 3.94 -3.69 -13.32
N MET A 56 2.69 -3.65 -12.86
CA MET A 56 2.04 -2.42 -12.39
C MET A 56 2.78 -1.82 -11.19
N ILE A 57 3.18 -2.63 -10.20
CA ILE A 57 3.96 -2.16 -9.05
C ILE A 57 5.32 -1.64 -9.46
N ASN A 58 6.05 -2.33 -10.35
CA ASN A 58 7.33 -1.83 -10.85
C ASN A 58 7.18 -0.47 -11.56
N GLU A 59 6.13 -0.30 -12.36
CA GLU A 59 5.82 0.99 -12.98
C GLU A 59 5.45 2.07 -11.95
N PHE A 60 4.71 1.71 -10.89
CA PHE A 60 4.32 2.63 -9.83
C PHE A 60 5.50 3.07 -8.96
N VAL A 61 6.37 2.15 -8.57
CA VAL A 61 7.59 2.45 -7.79
C VAL A 61 8.57 3.29 -8.59
N GLY A 62 8.58 3.16 -9.93
CA GLY A 62 9.35 4.02 -10.82
C GLY A 62 8.85 5.47 -10.90
N LEU A 63 7.68 5.79 -10.32
CA LEU A 63 7.18 7.16 -10.24
C LEU A 63 7.83 7.94 -9.08
N THR A 64 8.03 9.25 -9.29
CA THR A 64 8.43 10.16 -8.21
C THR A 64 7.35 10.23 -7.12
N GLU A 65 7.74 10.55 -5.89
CA GLU A 65 6.80 10.64 -4.76
C GLU A 65 5.63 11.60 -5.05
N ASP A 66 5.91 12.77 -5.63
CA ASP A 66 4.86 13.74 -6.04
C ASP A 66 3.83 13.14 -7.00
N ARG A 67 4.26 12.23 -7.87
CA ARG A 67 3.35 11.55 -8.80
C ARG A 67 2.58 10.43 -8.12
N ARG A 68 3.19 9.74 -7.15
CA ARG A 68 2.54 8.68 -6.36
C ARG A 68 1.44 9.25 -5.46
N ALA A 69 1.68 10.40 -4.83
CA ALA A 69 0.70 11.09 -3.98
C ALA A 69 -0.61 11.42 -4.72
N LYS A 70 -0.58 11.60 -6.05
CA LYS A 70 -1.79 11.84 -6.86
C LYS A 70 -2.71 10.63 -6.99
N PHE A 71 -2.21 9.44 -6.66
CA PHE A 71 -2.95 8.19 -6.73
C PHE A 71 -3.38 7.70 -5.35
N GLU A 72 -3.04 8.42 -4.29
CA GLU A 72 -3.51 8.14 -2.93
C GLU A 72 -5.02 8.42 -2.84
N ILE A 73 -5.75 7.56 -2.12
CA ILE A 73 -7.21 7.64 -1.94
C ILE A 73 -7.59 7.67 -0.46
#